data_AF-A0A2E4JVT9-F1
#
_entry.id   AF-A0A2E4JVT9-F1
#
_cell.length_a   1.000
_cell.length_b   1.000
_cell.length_c   1.000
_cell.angle_alpha   90.00
_cell.angle_beta   90.00
_cell.angle_gamma   90.00
#
_symmetry.space_group_name_H-M   'P 1'
#
loop_
_entity.id
_entity.type
_entity.pdbx_description
1 polymer ?
#
loop_
_entity_poly.entity_id
_entity_poly.type
_entity_poly.pdbx_seq_one_letter_code
_entity_poly.pdbx_strand_id
1 'polypeptide(L)'
;MRGVVHSINISSGGVPKNLIESAEIRKDGVEGDFNKFREGRGGDPDRAVCIFSLERIESMKIEGHPIDVGTTGENLTIKGIEWESLVEGALVEIGDVLLQLSEPCAPCSKISKSFIDRRFDRVNHDREFGWSRWLARVLREGMVKIGDSVNIIITPAG
;
A
#
# COMPACT_ATOMS: atom_id res chain seq x y z
N MET A 1 -1.96 1.10 19.73
CA MET A 1 -3.32 1.07 19.15
C MET A 1 -3.37 -0.04 18.12
N ARG A 2 -4.53 -0.64 17.83
CA ARG A 2 -4.66 -1.57 16.71
C ARG A 2 -4.76 -0.77 15.42
N GLY A 3 -4.10 -1.22 14.35
CA GLY A 3 -4.26 -0.60 13.05
C GLY A 3 -5.66 -0.85 12.50
N VAL A 4 -6.08 -0.03 11.54
CA VAL A 4 -7.34 -0.21 10.82
C VAL A 4 -7.21 0.15 9.34
N VAL A 5 -8.03 -0.49 8.50
CA VAL A 5 -8.21 -0.11 7.10
C VAL A 5 -8.94 1.21 7.02
N HIS A 6 -8.27 2.23 6.49
CA HIS A 6 -8.86 3.54 6.25
C HIS A 6 -9.57 3.59 4.89
N SER A 7 -8.94 3.05 3.84
CA SER A 7 -9.49 3.04 2.50
C SER A 7 -9.04 1.81 1.72
N ILE A 8 -9.90 1.39 0.80
CA ILE A 8 -9.64 0.36 -0.20
C ILE A 8 -9.80 1.04 -1.56
N ASN A 9 -8.77 0.97 -2.39
CA ASN A 9 -8.70 1.72 -3.63
C ASN A 9 -8.38 0.80 -4.82
N ILE A 10 -9.14 0.95 -5.90
CA ILE A 10 -8.94 0.22 -7.16
C ILE A 10 -8.98 1.17 -8.36
N SER A 11 -8.32 0.82 -9.47
CA SER A 11 -8.57 1.46 -10.77
C SER A 11 -8.49 0.45 -11.89
N SER A 12 -9.14 0.74 -13.02
CA SER A 12 -8.95 -0.02 -14.26
C SER A 12 -7.62 0.27 -14.96
N GLY A 13 -6.68 0.96 -14.28
CA GLY A 13 -5.34 1.29 -14.76
C GLY A 13 -4.93 2.72 -14.41
N GLY A 14 -3.74 2.86 -13.82
CA GLY A 14 -3.17 4.17 -13.47
C GLY A 14 -3.63 4.71 -12.12
N VAL A 15 -3.42 6.02 -11.93
CA VAL A 15 -3.76 6.77 -10.71
C VAL A 15 -4.58 8.01 -11.07
N PRO A 16 -5.47 8.50 -10.18
CA PRO A 16 -5.76 7.95 -8.85
C PRO A 16 -6.57 6.66 -8.90
N LYS A 17 -6.45 5.85 -7.84
CA LYS A 17 -7.37 4.76 -7.56
C LYS A 17 -8.59 5.29 -6.81
N ASN A 18 -9.76 4.74 -7.12
CA ASN A 18 -11.04 5.15 -6.57
C ASN A 18 -11.40 4.29 -5.36
N LEU A 19 -12.01 4.92 -4.36
CA LEU A 19 -12.47 4.26 -3.14
C LEU A 19 -13.59 3.27 -3.43
N ILE A 20 -13.54 2.10 -2.77
CA ILE A 20 -14.60 1.11 -2.68
C ILE A 20 -14.79 0.67 -1.22
N GLU A 21 -15.99 0.20 -0.88
CA GLU A 21 -16.33 -0.16 0.51
C GLU A 21 -15.68 -1.46 0.98
N SER A 22 -15.47 -2.39 0.04
CA SER A 22 -14.89 -3.71 0.29
C SER A 22 -14.28 -4.30 -0.97
N ALA A 23 -13.29 -5.15 -0.82
CA ALA A 23 -12.69 -5.90 -1.93
C ALA A 23 -12.35 -7.33 -1.54
N GLU A 24 -12.52 -8.24 -2.49
CA GLU A 24 -11.89 -9.56 -2.41
C GLU A 24 -10.41 -9.41 -2.80
N ILE A 25 -9.52 -9.90 -1.95
CA ILE A 25 -8.08 -9.94 -2.19
C ILE A 25 -7.69 -11.40 -2.41
N ARG A 26 -7.12 -11.66 -3.57
CA ARG A 26 -6.69 -12.97 -4.04
C ARG A 26 -5.19 -12.97 -4.34
N LYS A 27 -4.62 -14.15 -4.55
CA LYS A 27 -3.21 -14.30 -4.96
C LYS A 27 -2.90 -13.58 -6.26
N ASP A 28 -3.88 -13.36 -7.11
CA ASP A 28 -3.78 -12.60 -8.37
C ASP A 28 -3.91 -11.07 -8.19
N GLY A 29 -4.19 -10.57 -6.98
CA GLY A 29 -4.29 -9.15 -6.67
C GLY A 29 -5.60 -8.76 -5.98
N VAL A 30 -5.95 -7.48 -6.07
CA VAL A 30 -7.22 -6.95 -5.54
C VAL A 30 -8.26 -6.98 -6.66
N GLU A 31 -9.40 -7.63 -6.43
CA GLU A 31 -10.45 -7.71 -7.44
C GLU A 31 -10.93 -6.31 -7.87
N GLY A 32 -11.12 -6.13 -9.17
CA GLY A 32 -11.48 -4.85 -9.77
C GLY A 32 -10.31 -3.87 -9.96
N ASP A 33 -9.13 -4.13 -9.40
CA ASP A 33 -7.92 -3.37 -9.68
C ASP A 33 -7.19 -3.96 -10.89
N PHE A 34 -6.97 -3.15 -11.93
CA PHE A 34 -6.09 -3.53 -13.02
C PHE A 34 -4.64 -3.42 -12.53
N ASN A 35 -4.15 -4.54 -12.03
CA ASN A 35 -2.82 -4.63 -11.47
C ASN A 35 -2.26 -6.02 -11.71
N LYS A 36 -1.82 -6.31 -12.93
CA LYS A 36 -1.11 -7.57 -13.24
C LYS A 36 0.36 -7.54 -12.76
N PHE A 37 0.49 -7.21 -11.47
CA PHE A 37 1.67 -7.10 -10.64
C PHE A 37 2.72 -6.06 -11.09
N ARG A 38 2.20 -4.92 -11.54
CA ARG A 38 2.89 -3.73 -12.08
C ARG A 38 3.58 -3.96 -13.43
N GLU A 39 2.76 -4.15 -14.44
CA GLU A 39 3.08 -4.41 -15.85
C GLU A 39 4.41 -3.82 -16.40
N GLY A 40 5.20 -4.70 -17.02
CA GLY A 40 6.62 -4.53 -17.40
C GLY A 40 7.59 -5.30 -16.50
N ARG A 41 7.11 -5.82 -15.35
CA ARG A 41 7.89 -6.50 -14.30
C ARG A 41 7.64 -8.02 -14.23
N GLY A 42 7.07 -8.64 -15.26
CA GLY A 42 6.93 -10.10 -15.36
C GLY A 42 5.77 -10.75 -14.60
N GLY A 43 4.86 -9.99 -13.97
CA GLY A 43 3.70 -10.57 -13.28
C GLY A 43 4.04 -11.17 -11.91
N ASP A 44 4.92 -10.50 -11.16
CA ASP A 44 5.47 -10.97 -9.88
C ASP A 44 4.42 -11.00 -8.74
N PRO A 45 4.02 -12.18 -8.24
CA PRO A 45 3.05 -12.32 -7.16
C PRO A 45 3.45 -11.59 -5.86
N ASP A 46 4.73 -11.25 -5.71
CA ASP A 46 5.25 -10.49 -4.57
C ASP A 46 4.75 -9.06 -4.56
N ARG A 47 4.12 -8.61 -5.63
CA ARG A 47 3.67 -7.24 -5.82
C ARG A 47 2.16 -7.12 -5.97
N ALA A 48 1.42 -8.13 -5.50
CA ALA A 48 -0.04 -8.26 -5.55
C ALA A 48 -0.78 -7.07 -4.97
N VAL A 49 -0.34 -6.63 -3.78
CA VAL A 49 -1.02 -5.59 -3.03
C VAL A 49 -0.03 -4.47 -2.73
N CYS A 50 -0.49 -3.22 -2.90
CA CYS A 50 0.25 -2.02 -2.49
C CYS A 50 -0.41 -1.42 -1.25
N ILE A 51 0.33 -1.17 -0.18
CA ILE A 51 -0.17 -0.64 1.09
C ILE A 51 0.50 0.69 1.40
N PHE A 52 -0.26 1.66 1.94
CA PHE A 52 0.30 2.92 2.43
C PHE A 52 -0.28 3.38 3.77
N SER A 53 0.49 4.19 4.50
CA SER A 53 0.07 4.81 5.75
C SER A 53 -0.70 6.10 5.49
N LEU A 54 -1.84 6.23 6.15
CA LEU A 54 -2.60 7.48 6.21
C LEU A 54 -1.77 8.60 6.84
N GLU A 55 -1.06 8.31 7.94
CA GLU A 55 -0.22 9.28 8.65
C GLU A 55 0.87 9.87 7.76
N ARG A 56 1.44 9.06 6.85
CA ARG A 56 2.41 9.54 5.85
C ARG A 56 1.76 10.44 4.80
N ILE A 57 0.57 10.08 4.31
CA ILE A 57 -0.21 10.91 3.39
C ILE A 57 -0.52 12.26 4.06
N GLU A 58 -1.00 12.24 5.31
CA GLU A 58 -1.33 13.45 6.07
C GLU A 58 -0.09 14.32 6.34
N SER A 59 1.04 13.71 6.71
CA SER A 59 2.30 14.42 6.90
C SER A 59 2.75 15.13 5.61
N MET A 60 2.65 14.46 4.46
CA MET A 60 2.98 15.07 3.17
C MET A 60 1.96 16.14 2.73
N LYS A 61 0.68 16.01 3.10
CA LYS A 61 -0.30 17.11 2.91
C LYS A 61 0.10 18.34 3.71
N ILE A 62 0.61 18.18 4.94
CA ILE A 62 1.12 19.29 5.76
C ILE A 62 2.36 19.93 5.12
N GLU A 63 3.24 19.13 4.50
CA GLU A 63 4.36 19.60 3.67
C GLU A 63 3.90 20.34 2.39
N GLY A 64 2.60 20.33 2.08
CA GLY A 64 1.97 21.01 0.94
C GLY A 64 1.82 20.14 -0.32
N HIS A 65 2.18 18.86 -0.26
CA HIS A 65 2.02 17.96 -1.41
C HIS A 65 0.53 17.76 -1.73
N PRO A 66 0.12 17.81 -3.01
CA PRO A 66 -1.26 17.53 -3.44
C PRO A 66 -1.56 16.01 -3.45
N ILE A 67 -1.01 15.29 -2.48
CA ILE A 67 -1.22 13.87 -2.27
C ILE A 67 -2.57 13.64 -1.60
N ASP A 68 -3.23 12.54 -1.94
CA ASP A 68 -4.42 12.08 -1.25
C ASP A 68 -4.49 10.55 -1.31
N VAL A 69 -5.43 9.99 -0.57
CA VAL A 69 -5.78 8.57 -0.63
C VAL A 69 -6.04 8.15 -2.08
N GLY A 70 -5.41 7.06 -2.49
CA GLY A 70 -5.49 6.48 -3.83
C GLY A 70 -4.63 7.19 -4.89
N THR A 71 -4.12 8.40 -4.64
CA THR A 71 -3.37 9.15 -5.67
C THR A 71 -1.98 8.58 -5.90
N THR A 72 -1.43 7.85 -4.92
CA THR A 72 -0.17 7.12 -5.08
C THR A 72 -0.36 5.67 -5.55
N GLY A 73 -1.58 5.26 -5.90
CA GLY A 73 -1.84 3.92 -6.46
C GLY A 73 -1.70 2.77 -5.46
N GLU A 74 -1.74 3.07 -4.16
CA GLU A 74 -1.93 2.09 -3.12
C GLU A 74 -3.33 1.46 -3.19
N ASN A 75 -3.42 0.16 -2.94
CA ASN A 75 -4.67 -0.55 -2.83
C ASN A 75 -5.29 -0.41 -1.46
N LEU A 76 -4.46 -0.46 -0.42
CA LEU A 76 -4.92 -0.34 0.96
C LEU A 76 -4.25 0.86 1.60
N THR A 77 -5.05 1.79 2.11
CA THR A 77 -4.57 2.84 3.00
C THR A 77 -4.93 2.41 4.41
N ILE A 78 -3.94 2.30 5.29
CA ILE A 78 -4.11 1.87 6.68
C ILE A 78 -3.63 2.96 7.64
N LYS A 79 -4.11 2.92 8.89
CA LYS A 79 -3.70 3.84 9.95
C LYS A 79 -3.51 3.12 11.27
N GLY A 80 -2.80 3.73 12.21
CA GLY A 80 -2.54 3.21 13.55
C GLY A 80 -1.41 2.19 13.63
N ILE A 81 -0.57 2.10 12.58
CA ILE A 81 0.61 1.24 12.51
C ILE A 81 1.88 2.09 12.59
N GLU A 82 2.86 1.66 13.38
CA GLU A 82 4.21 2.24 13.38
C GLU A 82 4.88 1.89 12.05
N TRP A 83 4.93 2.85 11.13
CA TRP A 83 5.28 2.57 9.74
C TRP A 83 6.78 2.26 9.57
N GLU A 84 7.62 2.88 10.39
CA GLU A 84 9.07 2.70 10.44
C GLU A 84 9.48 1.32 10.95
N SER A 85 8.60 0.61 11.67
CA SER A 85 8.89 -0.74 12.17
C SER A 85 8.63 -1.84 11.14
N LEU A 86 8.07 -1.50 9.97
CA LEU A 86 7.78 -2.46 8.91
C LEU A 86 9.07 -2.87 8.20
N VAL A 87 9.20 -4.17 7.98
CA VAL A 87 10.36 -4.79 7.32
C VAL A 87 9.88 -5.81 6.30
N GLU A 88 10.75 -6.14 5.34
CA GLU A 88 10.53 -7.26 4.43
C GLU A 88 10.30 -8.56 5.22
N GLY A 89 9.35 -9.38 4.76
CA GLY A 89 8.95 -10.62 5.41
C GLY A 89 7.92 -10.45 6.53
N ALA A 90 7.66 -9.21 7.00
CA ALA A 90 6.63 -8.97 8.01
C ALA A 90 5.25 -9.42 7.52
N LEU A 91 4.49 -10.04 8.42
CA LEU A 91 3.14 -10.52 8.14
C LEU A 91 2.11 -9.47 8.55
N VAL A 92 1.13 -9.22 7.70
CA VAL A 92 0.08 -8.23 7.92
C VAL A 92 -1.27 -8.91 7.78
N GLU A 93 -1.98 -9.03 8.90
CA GLU A 93 -3.36 -9.53 8.91
C GLU A 93 -4.34 -8.37 8.78
N ILE A 94 -5.25 -8.46 7.79
CA ILE A 94 -6.25 -7.45 7.47
C ILE A 94 -7.57 -8.16 7.17
N GLY A 95 -8.57 -8.02 8.06
CA GLY A 95 -9.82 -8.79 7.92
C GLY A 95 -9.53 -10.28 7.82
N ASP A 96 -10.00 -10.94 6.75
CA ASP A 96 -9.76 -12.36 6.49
C ASP A 96 -8.40 -12.65 5.81
N VAL A 97 -7.72 -11.60 5.34
CA VAL A 97 -6.53 -11.68 4.48
C VAL A 97 -5.25 -11.72 5.31
N LEU A 98 -4.30 -12.55 4.87
CA LEU A 98 -2.92 -12.53 5.37
C LEU A 98 -1.99 -12.13 4.23
N LEU A 99 -1.28 -11.03 4.42
CA LEU A 99 -0.27 -10.50 3.51
C LEU A 99 1.12 -10.72 4.09
N GLN A 100 2.12 -10.84 3.22
CA GLN A 100 3.53 -10.75 3.60
C GLN A 100 4.19 -9.62 2.83
N LEU A 101 4.80 -8.67 3.54
CA LEU A 101 5.54 -7.58 2.92
C LEU A 101 6.74 -8.14 2.16
N SER A 102 6.89 -7.72 0.91
CA SER A 102 7.92 -8.24 0.00
C SER A 102 9.03 -7.23 -0.25
N GLU A 103 8.70 -5.96 -0.50
CA GLU A 103 9.68 -4.91 -0.70
C GLU A 103 9.04 -3.51 -0.55
N PRO A 104 9.85 -2.46 -0.30
CA PRO A 104 9.41 -1.09 -0.47
C PRO A 104 8.99 -0.81 -1.92
N CYS A 105 7.88 -0.10 -2.10
CA CYS A 105 7.40 0.27 -3.42
C CYS A 105 8.24 1.41 -4.00
N ALA A 106 9.09 1.10 -4.97
CA ALA A 106 9.80 2.11 -5.75
C ALA A 106 8.82 3.17 -6.33
N PRO A 107 9.15 4.46 -6.23
CA PRO A 107 8.32 5.51 -6.81
C PRO A 107 8.47 5.56 -8.33
N CYS A 108 7.47 6.09 -9.03
CA CYS A 108 7.49 6.19 -10.49
C CYS A 108 6.78 7.45 -10.98
N SER A 109 7.01 7.83 -12.24
CA SER A 109 6.44 9.06 -12.80
C SER A 109 4.90 9.11 -12.78
N LYS A 110 4.21 7.95 -12.71
CA LYS A 110 2.75 7.89 -12.63
C LYS A 110 2.20 8.63 -11.41
N ILE A 111 2.91 8.63 -10.29
CA ILE A 111 2.47 9.31 -9.04
C ILE A 111 2.96 10.76 -8.94
N SER A 112 3.63 11.29 -9.98
CA SER A 112 4.23 12.63 -9.95
C SER A 112 3.24 13.74 -9.58
N LYS A 113 1.97 13.62 -9.97
CA LYS A 113 0.93 14.60 -9.66
C LYS A 113 0.57 14.67 -8.18
N SER A 114 0.92 13.68 -7.38
CA SER A 114 0.74 13.69 -5.93
C SER A 114 1.79 14.53 -5.20
N PHE A 115 2.79 15.08 -5.90
CA PHE A 115 3.90 15.77 -5.25
C PHE A 115 4.14 17.17 -5.83
N ILE A 116 4.42 18.14 -4.96
CA ILE A 116 4.89 19.48 -5.35
C ILE A 116 6.10 19.33 -6.27
N ASP A 117 6.13 20.11 -7.34
CA ASP A 117 7.19 20.11 -8.36
C ASP A 117 7.47 18.74 -8.97
N ARG A 118 6.49 17.82 -8.89
CA ARG A 118 6.63 16.43 -9.35
C ARG A 118 7.75 15.65 -8.65
N ARG A 119 8.12 16.02 -7.42
CA ARG A 119 9.14 15.35 -6.59
C ARG A 119 8.64 14.02 -6.00
N PHE A 120 8.32 13.06 -6.87
CA PHE A 120 7.79 11.74 -6.46
C PHE A 120 8.83 10.85 -5.77
N ASP A 121 10.10 11.20 -5.83
CA ASP A 121 11.19 10.56 -5.10
C ASP A 121 11.14 10.83 -3.59
N ARG A 122 10.26 11.73 -3.11
CA ARG A 122 9.99 11.97 -1.68
C ARG A 122 9.55 10.73 -0.91
N VAL A 123 8.94 9.76 -1.60
CA VAL A 123 8.53 8.45 -1.04
C VAL A 123 9.50 7.33 -1.44
N ASN A 124 10.73 7.66 -1.83
CA ASN A 124 11.77 6.69 -2.11
C ASN A 124 12.38 6.18 -0.79
N HIS A 125 12.29 4.88 -0.56
CA HIS A 125 12.81 4.24 0.65
C HIS A 125 14.32 4.47 0.87
N ASP A 126 15.12 4.42 -0.20
CA ASP A 126 16.59 4.56 -0.11
C ASP A 126 17.04 5.99 0.23
N ARG A 127 16.15 6.97 0.04
CA ARG A 127 16.40 8.39 0.34
C ARG A 127 15.76 8.81 1.65
N GLU A 128 14.56 8.30 1.90
CA GLU A 128 13.67 8.69 2.99
C GLU A 128 13.13 7.41 3.63
N PHE A 129 13.94 6.77 4.48
CA PHE A 129 13.56 5.55 5.17
C PHE A 129 12.23 5.73 5.92
N GLY A 130 11.33 4.77 5.78
CA GLY A 130 10.01 4.83 6.41
C GLY A 130 8.99 5.73 5.71
N TRP A 131 9.26 6.27 4.52
CA TRP A 131 8.29 7.08 3.75
C TRP A 131 7.69 6.39 2.53
N SER A 132 8.20 5.21 2.18
CA SER A 132 7.71 4.43 1.05
C SER A 132 6.39 3.73 1.35
N ARG A 133 5.62 3.49 0.28
CA ARG A 133 4.59 2.44 0.26
C ARG A 133 5.24 1.06 0.38
N TRP A 134 4.46 0.06 0.75
CA TRP A 134 4.90 -1.34 0.83
C TRP A 134 4.21 -2.21 -0.19
N LEU A 135 4.94 -3.19 -0.70
CA LEU A 135 4.42 -4.26 -1.54
C LEU A 135 4.22 -5.50 -0.73
N ALA A 136 3.25 -6.31 -1.13
CA ALA A 136 2.99 -7.57 -0.46
C ALA A 136 2.49 -8.64 -1.41
N ARG A 137 2.88 -9.89 -1.11
CA ARG A 137 2.24 -11.11 -1.59
C ARG A 137 1.05 -11.47 -0.71
N VAL A 138 0.07 -12.16 -1.29
CA VAL A 138 -1.09 -12.69 -0.57
C VAL A 138 -0.81 -14.12 -0.15
N LEU A 139 -0.77 -14.38 1.16
CA LEU A 139 -0.60 -15.73 1.72
C LEU A 139 -1.94 -16.41 1.95
N ARG A 140 -2.95 -15.66 2.41
CA ARG A 140 -4.34 -16.10 2.60
C ARG A 140 -5.27 -15.10 1.94
N GLU A 141 -6.06 -15.59 0.99
CA GLU A 141 -7.09 -14.83 0.28
C GLU A 141 -8.30 -14.58 1.18
N GLY A 142 -9.08 -13.54 0.89
CA GLY A 142 -10.23 -13.20 1.70
C GLY A 142 -10.85 -11.86 1.37
N MET A 143 -11.85 -11.47 2.16
CA MET A 143 -12.51 -10.18 2.05
C MET A 143 -11.86 -9.15 2.98
N VAL A 144 -11.73 -7.93 2.49
CA VAL A 144 -11.36 -6.76 3.30
C VAL A 144 -12.43 -5.70 3.16
N LYS A 145 -12.78 -5.05 4.27
CA LYS A 145 -13.72 -3.94 4.37
C LYS A 145 -13.08 -2.74 5.02
N ILE A 146 -13.56 -1.54 4.69
CA ILE A 146 -13.18 -0.33 5.42
C ILE A 146 -13.50 -0.51 6.90
N GLY A 147 -12.55 -0.17 7.76
CA GLY A 147 -12.65 -0.33 9.21
C GLY A 147 -12.16 -1.66 9.76
N ASP A 148 -11.81 -2.64 8.91
CA ASP A 148 -11.22 -3.90 9.37
C ASP A 148 -9.93 -3.66 10.16
N SER A 149 -9.69 -4.50 11.16
CA SER A 149 -8.48 -4.42 11.97
C SER A 149 -7.26 -4.82 11.15
N VAL A 150 -6.16 -4.09 11.37
CA VAL A 150 -4.84 -4.39 10.82
C VAL A 150 -3.90 -4.73 11.96
N ASN A 151 -3.29 -5.92 11.89
CA ASN A 151 -2.30 -6.38 12.86
C ASN A 151 -1.01 -6.73 12.12
N ILE A 152 0.11 -6.19 12.61
CA ILE A 152 1.44 -6.57 12.14
C ILE A 152 1.95 -7.70 13.02
N ILE A 153 2.18 -8.85 12.40
CA ILE A 153 2.84 -10.00 13.01
C ILE A 153 4.30 -9.92 12.57
N ILE A 154 5.13 -9.33 13.43
CA ILE A 154 6.57 -9.29 13.24
C ILE A 154 7.11 -10.63 13.73
N THR A 155 7.51 -11.51 12.82
CA THR A 155 8.45 -12.57 13.16
C THR A 155 9.83 -11.93 13.29
N PRO A 156 10.50 -11.99 14.45
CA PRO A 156 11.90 -11.59 14.55
C PRO A 156 12.72 -12.38 13.52
N ALA A 157 13.64 -11.72 12.83
CA ALA A 157 14.66 -12.42 12.08
C ALA A 157 15.44 -13.30 13.07
N GLY A 158 15.60 -14.57 12.73
CA GLY A 158 16.56 -15.45 13.41
C GLY A 158 17.99 -14.97 13.22
#